data_AF-A0A1Q7WHY2-F1
#
_entry.id   AF-A0A1Q7WHY2-F1
#
_cell.length_a   1.000
_cell.length_b   1.000
_cell.length_c   1.000
_cell.angle_alpha   90.00
_cell.angle_beta   90.00
_cell.angle_gamma   90.00
#
_symmetry.space_group_name_H-M   'P 1'
#
loop_
_entity.id
_entity.type
_entity.pdbx_description
1 polymer ?
#
loop_
_entity_poly.entity_id
_entity_poly.type
_entity_poly.pdbx_seq_one_letter_code
_entity_poly.pdbx_strand_id
1 'polypeptide(L)'
;MRHNLTQNGVDDVIILNCAICDITGCVPFYRAPSEKFGMGSLDAQFHGETTEVQARTLDDVLEETRIRHVDLLKVDVEGFELTVFRGAWKLLTGTCPPLILFEFCDWAEARVPSAQAGDAQRFLLDRGYSICRLSDFLRDRRPLHEPLKTGSAMLAAWHGKSNVQ
;
A
#
# COMPACT_ATOMS: atom_id res chain seq x y z
N MET A 1 -16.50 -6.16 -0.37
CA MET A 1 -15.54 -7.10 -0.99
C MET A 1 -16.24 -8.31 -1.63
N ARG A 2 -16.86 -9.24 -0.86
CA ARG A 2 -17.48 -10.46 -1.44
C ARG A 2 -18.57 -10.18 -2.48
N HIS A 3 -19.39 -9.16 -2.25
CA HIS A 3 -20.41 -8.72 -3.23
C HIS A 3 -19.80 -8.28 -4.57
N ASN A 4 -18.64 -7.60 -4.54
CA ASN A 4 -17.96 -7.11 -5.74
C ASN A 4 -17.36 -8.27 -6.56
N LEU A 5 -16.95 -9.37 -5.91
CA LEU A 5 -16.46 -10.56 -6.62
C LEU A 5 -17.59 -11.24 -7.38
N THR A 6 -18.74 -11.44 -6.72
CA THR A 6 -19.91 -12.04 -7.36
C THR A 6 -20.39 -11.23 -8.57
N GLN A 7 -20.26 -9.90 -8.53
CA GLN A 7 -20.64 -9.05 -9.66
C GLN A 7 -19.63 -9.07 -10.82
N ASN A 8 -18.35 -9.33 -10.56
CA ASN A 8 -17.30 -9.35 -11.58
C ASN A 8 -16.96 -10.75 -12.12
N GLY A 9 -17.55 -11.82 -11.55
CA GLY A 9 -17.34 -13.20 -11.99
C GLY A 9 -15.88 -13.67 -11.86
N VAL A 10 -15.18 -13.21 -10.82
CA VAL A 10 -13.77 -13.58 -10.57
C VAL A 10 -13.71 -14.61 -9.47
N ASP A 11 -13.24 -15.81 -9.82
CA ASP A 11 -13.23 -16.97 -8.92
C ASP A 11 -11.85 -17.22 -8.29
N ASP A 12 -10.77 -16.75 -8.93
CA ASP A 12 -9.39 -16.88 -8.46
C ASP A 12 -8.99 -15.75 -7.49
N VAL A 13 -9.73 -15.62 -6.39
CA VAL A 13 -9.49 -14.57 -5.38
C VAL A 13 -9.39 -15.13 -3.97
N ILE A 14 -8.27 -14.86 -3.32
CA ILE A 14 -8.10 -15.08 -1.88
C ILE A 14 -8.42 -13.77 -1.15
N ILE A 15 -9.43 -13.78 -0.28
CA ILE A 15 -9.75 -12.64 0.60
C ILE A 15 -9.25 -12.96 2.00
N LEU A 16 -8.41 -12.07 2.53
CA LEU A 16 -7.95 -12.11 3.92
C LEU A 16 -8.53 -10.92 4.69
N ASN A 17 -9.15 -11.20 5.84
CA ASN A 17 -9.71 -10.16 6.71
C ASN A 17 -8.68 -9.78 7.79
N CYS A 18 -7.65 -9.05 7.37
CA CYS A 18 -6.59 -8.54 8.24
C CYS A 18 -6.08 -7.20 7.72
N ALA A 19 -5.53 -6.38 8.61
CA ALA A 19 -4.70 -5.24 8.24
C ALA A 19 -3.29 -5.73 7.88
N ILE A 20 -2.70 -5.13 6.84
CA ILE A 20 -1.29 -5.34 6.49
C ILE A 20 -0.47 -4.18 7.04
N CYS A 21 0.55 -4.47 7.84
CA CYS A 21 1.47 -3.47 8.39
C CYS A 21 2.82 -4.11 8.77
N ASP A 22 3.66 -3.40 9.53
CA ASP A 22 5.01 -3.83 9.94
C ASP A 22 5.04 -4.66 11.23
N ILE A 23 3.87 -5.05 11.76
CA ILE A 23 3.74 -5.90 12.95
C ILE A 23 2.68 -7.00 12.74
N THR A 24 2.82 -8.08 13.51
CA THR A 24 1.81 -9.14 13.61
C THR A 24 1.20 -9.11 15.01
N GLY A 25 -0.14 -9.09 15.10
CA GLY A 25 -0.86 -8.99 16.36
C GLY A 25 -2.30 -8.46 16.20
N CYS A 26 -2.86 -7.87 17.24
CA CYS A 26 -4.12 -7.13 17.17
C CYS A 26 -3.82 -5.62 17.21
N VAL A 27 -4.45 -4.87 16.32
CA VAL A 27 -4.35 -3.40 16.27
C VAL A 27 -5.74 -2.78 16.32
N PRO A 28 -5.90 -1.60 16.94
CA PRO A 28 -7.16 -0.88 16.88
C PRO A 28 -7.42 -0.41 15.45
N PHE A 29 -8.64 -0.62 14.96
CA PHE A 29 -9.15 -0.07 13.71
C PHE A 29 -10.33 0.86 14.00
N TYR A 30 -10.18 2.09 13.58
CA TYR A 30 -11.15 3.16 13.72
C TYR A 30 -12.01 3.19 12.46
N ARG A 31 -13.29 2.82 12.61
CA ARG A 31 -14.22 2.87 11.50
C ARG A 31 -14.50 4.32 11.11
N ALA A 32 -14.51 4.59 9.81
CA ALA A 32 -15.09 5.82 9.31
C ALA A 32 -16.60 5.87 9.64
N PRO A 33 -17.16 7.06 9.93
CA PRO A 33 -18.61 7.24 10.02
C PRO A 33 -19.32 6.73 8.76
N SER A 34 -20.57 6.30 8.88
CA SER A 34 -21.38 5.75 7.78
C SER A 34 -21.51 6.66 6.56
N GLU A 35 -21.30 7.97 6.72
CA GLU A 35 -21.31 8.96 5.63
C GLU A 35 -19.99 9.06 4.86
N LYS A 36 -18.95 8.34 5.30
CA LYS A 36 -17.57 8.38 4.82
C LYS A 36 -17.01 6.97 4.52
N PHE A 37 -17.83 6.13 3.87
CA PHE A 37 -17.45 4.77 3.47
C PHE A 37 -16.09 4.76 2.73
N GLY A 38 -15.14 3.95 3.22
CA GLY A 38 -13.81 3.77 2.60
C GLY A 38 -12.64 4.28 3.44
N MET A 39 -12.84 5.26 4.32
CA MET A 39 -11.74 5.90 5.09
C MET A 39 -11.51 5.28 6.48
N GLY A 40 -11.57 3.95 6.60
CA GLY A 40 -11.23 3.28 7.86
C GLY A 40 -9.73 3.39 8.13
N SER A 41 -9.34 3.64 9.39
CA SER A 41 -7.98 4.03 9.75
C SER A 41 -7.46 3.20 10.92
N LEU A 42 -6.15 2.95 10.98
CA LEU A 42 -5.51 2.36 12.16
C LEU A 42 -5.26 3.38 13.29
N ASP A 43 -5.60 4.66 13.05
CA ASP A 43 -5.52 5.75 14.03
C ASP A 43 -6.87 6.47 14.24
N ALA A 44 -6.99 7.14 15.39
CA ALA A 44 -8.18 7.76 15.96
C ALA A 44 -8.71 8.96 15.16
N GLN A 45 -9.18 8.73 13.94
CA GLN A 45 -9.72 9.78 13.08
C GLN A 45 -11.11 10.27 13.53
N PHE A 46 -11.79 9.51 14.36
CA PHE A 46 -13.11 9.82 14.91
C PHE A 46 -13.12 9.24 16.31
N HIS A 47 -13.66 9.94 17.31
CA HIS A 47 -13.92 9.41 18.66
C HIS A 47 -15.02 8.32 18.63
N GLY A 48 -14.99 7.44 17.63
CA GLY A 48 -15.89 6.33 17.39
C GLY A 48 -15.30 5.03 17.94
N GLU A 49 -16.16 4.03 18.04
CA GLU A 49 -15.80 2.70 18.53
C GLU A 49 -14.65 2.12 17.72
N THR A 50 -13.60 1.68 18.42
CA THR A 50 -12.53 0.88 17.82
C THR A 50 -13.00 -0.56 17.69
N THR A 51 -12.66 -1.19 16.57
CA THR A 51 -12.72 -2.64 16.45
C THR A 51 -11.29 -3.15 16.41
N GLU A 52 -10.95 -4.15 17.21
CA GLU A 52 -9.66 -4.83 17.06
C GLU A 52 -9.66 -5.62 15.76
N VAL A 53 -8.64 -5.43 14.93
CA VAL A 53 -8.40 -6.21 13.72
C VAL A 53 -7.08 -6.93 13.83
N GLN A 54 -7.03 -8.13 13.24
CA GLN A 54 -5.77 -8.85 13.09
C GLN A 54 -4.86 -8.07 12.16
N ALA A 55 -3.67 -7.69 12.65
CA ALA A 55 -2.56 -7.17 11.87
C ALA A 55 -1.58 -8.29 11.52
N ARG A 56 -1.04 -8.21 10.31
CA ARG A 56 -0.04 -9.15 9.77
C ARG A 56 0.94 -8.42 8.88
N THR A 57 2.16 -8.94 8.76
CA THR A 57 3.08 -8.52 7.70
C THR A 57 2.66 -9.12 6.35
N LEU A 58 2.98 -8.44 5.24
CA LEU A 58 2.72 -8.99 3.90
C LEU A 58 3.60 -10.22 3.64
N ASP A 59 4.84 -10.20 4.13
CA ASP A 59 5.75 -11.34 4.01
C ASP A 59 5.16 -12.61 4.67
N ASP A 60 4.59 -12.50 5.88
CA ASP A 60 3.93 -13.63 6.56
C ASP A 60 2.71 -14.13 5.79
N VAL A 61 1.95 -13.22 5.18
CA VAL A 61 0.78 -13.56 4.36
C VAL A 61 1.19 -14.34 3.11
N LEU A 62 2.23 -13.89 2.40
CA LEU A 62 2.72 -14.57 1.20
C LEU A 62 3.28 -15.96 1.53
N GLU A 63 3.96 -16.10 2.66
CA GLU A 63 4.47 -17.38 3.14
C GLU A 63 3.33 -18.36 3.46
N GLU A 64 2.31 -17.94 4.23
CA GLU A 64 1.17 -18.80 4.57
C GLU A 64 0.35 -19.21 3.34
N THR A 65 0.09 -18.26 2.44
CA THR A 65 -0.68 -18.51 1.21
C THR A 65 0.12 -19.23 0.14
N ARG A 66 1.42 -19.46 0.38
CA ARG A 66 2.38 -20.09 -0.56
C ARG A 66 2.47 -19.34 -1.90
N ILE A 67 2.23 -18.03 -1.90
CA ILE A 67 2.41 -17.16 -3.05
C ILE A 67 3.90 -16.86 -3.16
N ARG A 68 4.56 -17.44 -4.17
CA ARG A 68 6.01 -17.31 -4.35
C ARG A 68 6.43 -16.16 -5.26
N HIS A 69 5.49 -15.61 -6.03
CA HIS A 69 5.74 -14.58 -7.01
C HIS A 69 4.57 -13.59 -7.03
N VAL A 70 4.89 -12.31 -7.12
CA VAL A 70 3.93 -11.21 -7.22
C VAL A 70 4.36 -10.36 -8.42
N ASP A 71 3.52 -10.27 -9.44
CA ASP A 71 3.80 -9.42 -10.61
C ASP A 71 3.50 -7.95 -10.31
N LEU A 72 2.42 -7.70 -9.55
CA LEU A 72 1.89 -6.39 -9.24
C LEU A 72 1.43 -6.33 -7.79
N LEU A 73 1.90 -5.31 -7.06
CA LEU A 73 1.44 -4.97 -5.72
C LEU A 73 0.70 -3.64 -5.77
N LYS A 74 -0.61 -3.63 -5.53
CA LYS A 74 -1.36 -2.39 -5.31
C LYS A 74 -1.50 -2.12 -3.81
N VAL A 75 -1.17 -0.90 -3.38
CA VAL A 75 -1.28 -0.44 -1.98
C VAL A 75 -2.09 0.85 -1.94
N ASP A 76 -3.19 0.83 -1.21
CA ASP A 76 -4.16 1.92 -1.14
C ASP A 76 -4.77 1.85 0.26
N VAL A 77 -4.04 2.43 1.23
CA VAL A 77 -4.30 2.24 2.67
C VAL A 77 -4.35 3.56 3.43
N GLU A 78 -4.63 4.66 2.70
CA GLU A 78 -4.96 5.98 3.24
C GLU A 78 -3.89 6.52 4.22
N GLY A 79 -2.62 6.51 3.81
CA GLY A 79 -1.48 7.09 4.53
C GLY A 79 -0.58 6.08 5.24
N PHE A 80 -1.01 4.81 5.35
CA PHE A 80 -0.24 3.73 5.97
C PHE A 80 0.66 2.95 4.99
N GLU A 81 0.93 3.48 3.78
CA GLU A 81 1.70 2.81 2.74
C GLU A 81 3.10 2.43 3.24
N LEU A 82 3.73 3.28 4.05
CA LEU A 82 5.05 3.03 4.62
C LEU A 82 5.08 1.78 5.52
N THR A 83 4.05 1.55 6.35
CA THR A 83 4.02 0.40 7.26
C THR A 83 3.76 -0.89 6.47
N VAL A 84 2.94 -0.82 5.42
CA VAL A 84 2.78 -1.94 4.47
C VAL A 84 4.13 -2.29 3.83
N PHE A 85 4.88 -1.30 3.32
CA PHE A 85 6.17 -1.55 2.69
C PHE A 85 7.22 -2.11 3.66
N ARG A 86 7.21 -1.67 4.91
CA ARG A 86 8.05 -2.26 5.98
C ARG A 86 7.68 -3.72 6.25
N GLY A 87 6.39 -4.05 6.28
CA GLY A 87 5.88 -5.43 6.40
C GLY A 87 6.04 -6.29 5.14
N ALA A 88 6.47 -5.71 4.03
CA ALA A 88 6.74 -6.38 2.77
C ALA A 88 8.25 -6.46 2.46
N TRP A 89 9.10 -6.37 3.48
CA TRP A 89 10.54 -6.20 3.30
C TRP A 89 11.16 -7.28 2.42
N LYS A 90 10.88 -8.57 2.67
CA LYS A 90 11.46 -9.69 1.92
C LYS A 90 10.99 -9.68 0.47
N LEU A 91 9.70 -9.39 0.24
CA LEU A 91 9.17 -9.22 -1.11
C LEU A 91 9.89 -8.11 -1.87
N LEU A 92 9.99 -6.92 -1.26
CA LEU A 92 10.47 -5.72 -1.93
C LEU A 92 11.99 -5.69 -2.13
N THR A 93 12.75 -6.46 -1.34
CA THR A 93 14.22 -6.58 -1.44
C THR A 93 14.67 -7.92 -2.03
N GLY A 94 13.73 -8.77 -2.43
CA GLY A 94 13.99 -10.07 -3.03
C GLY A 94 14.54 -9.99 -4.46
N THR A 95 14.68 -11.15 -5.10
CA THR A 95 15.26 -11.27 -6.45
C THR A 95 14.33 -10.79 -7.57
N CYS A 96 13.02 -10.85 -7.35
CA CYS A 96 11.99 -10.48 -8.33
C CYS A 96 10.97 -9.54 -7.67
N PRO A 97 11.33 -8.29 -7.36
CA PRO A 97 10.40 -7.34 -6.78
C PRO A 97 9.26 -7.00 -7.76
N PRO A 98 8.01 -6.81 -7.28
CA PRO A 98 6.86 -6.51 -8.14
C PRO A 98 6.91 -5.08 -8.71
N LEU A 99 6.11 -4.83 -9.75
CA LEU A 99 5.63 -3.47 -10.02
C LEU A 99 4.72 -3.05 -8.87
N ILE A 100 4.87 -1.83 -8.35
CA ILE A 100 4.06 -1.33 -7.25
C ILE A 100 3.20 -0.17 -7.74
N LEU A 101 1.91 -0.21 -7.46
CA LEU A 101 1.00 0.93 -7.64
C LEU A 101 0.51 1.37 -6.27
N PHE A 102 0.78 2.61 -5.88
CA PHE A 102 0.38 3.08 -4.57
C PHE A 102 -0.13 4.51 -4.58
N GLU A 103 -1.01 4.82 -3.63
CA GLU A 103 -1.48 6.18 -3.44
C GLU A 103 -0.49 6.97 -2.58
N PHE A 104 -0.21 8.21 -2.98
CA PHE A 104 0.37 9.22 -2.13
C PHE A 104 -0.69 10.27 -1.84
N CYS A 105 -0.86 10.63 -0.58
CA CYS A 105 -1.79 11.66 -0.15
C CYS A 105 -1.21 12.39 1.08
N ASP A 106 -0.79 13.64 0.90
CA ASP A 106 -0.04 14.40 1.92
C ASP A 106 -0.79 14.51 3.26
N TRP A 107 -2.09 14.81 3.23
CA TRP A 107 -2.91 14.92 4.44
C TRP A 107 -3.10 13.59 5.15
N ALA A 108 -3.08 12.47 4.42
CA ALA A 108 -3.28 11.14 4.98
C ALA A 108 -2.01 10.68 5.69
N GLU A 109 -0.86 10.80 5.02
CA GLU A 109 0.44 10.47 5.63
C GLU A 109 0.75 11.37 6.84
N ALA A 110 0.38 12.66 6.80
CA ALA A 110 0.58 13.59 7.92
C ALA A 110 -0.19 13.23 9.19
N ARG A 111 -1.19 12.35 9.11
CA ARG A 111 -1.93 11.85 10.28
C ARG A 111 -1.25 10.66 10.95
N VAL A 112 -0.33 9.99 10.25
CA VAL A 112 0.39 8.85 10.82
C VAL A 112 1.51 9.37 11.71
N PRO A 113 1.47 9.14 13.04
CA PRO A 113 2.42 9.77 13.98
C PRO A 113 3.90 9.42 13.71
N SER A 114 4.14 8.28 13.04
CA SER A 114 5.45 7.74 12.75
C SER A 114 5.94 7.99 11.31
N ALA A 115 5.22 8.81 10.54
CA ALA A 115 5.55 9.11 9.15
C ALA A 115 5.49 10.61 8.83
N GLN A 116 6.19 11.01 7.78
CA GLN A 116 6.09 12.30 7.13
C GLN A 116 5.68 12.12 5.67
N ALA A 117 5.03 13.14 5.11
CA ALA A 117 4.65 13.15 3.70
C ALA A 117 5.86 12.78 2.81
N GLY A 118 5.72 11.77 1.96
CA GLY A 118 6.72 11.23 1.07
C GLY A 118 7.65 10.17 1.66
N ASP A 119 7.47 9.74 2.91
CA ASP A 119 8.34 8.71 3.51
C ASP A 119 8.16 7.33 2.86
N ALA A 120 6.93 6.98 2.45
CA ALA A 120 6.66 5.77 1.70
C ALA A 120 7.43 5.75 0.36
N GLN A 121 7.48 6.90 -0.32
CA GLN A 121 8.24 7.08 -1.55
C GLN A 121 9.75 6.98 -1.28
N ARG A 122 10.24 7.67 -0.25
CA ARG A 122 11.66 7.62 0.15
C ARG A 122 12.11 6.20 0.44
N PHE A 123 11.29 5.43 1.17
CA PHE A 123 11.57 4.03 1.48
C PHE A 123 11.85 3.21 0.20
N LEU A 124 11.03 3.36 -0.84
CA LEU A 124 11.22 2.67 -2.10
C LEU A 124 12.45 3.20 -2.88
N LEU A 125 12.62 4.52 -2.96
CA LEU A 125 13.77 5.14 -3.64
C LEU A 125 15.10 4.69 -3.04
N ASP A 126 15.21 4.64 -1.72
CA ASP A 126 16.41 4.21 -1.00
C ASP A 126 16.76 2.73 -1.26
N ARG A 127 15.82 1.96 -1.78
CA ARG A 127 15.98 0.54 -2.15
C ARG A 127 16.14 0.34 -3.66
N GLY A 128 16.39 1.41 -4.41
CA GLY A 128 16.69 1.34 -5.83
C GLY A 128 15.47 1.31 -6.75
N TYR A 129 14.27 1.55 -6.23
CA TYR A 129 13.09 1.72 -7.08
C TYR A 129 13.15 3.07 -7.80
N SER A 130 12.69 3.09 -9.04
CA SER A 130 12.27 4.31 -9.72
C SER A 130 10.79 4.55 -9.44
N ILE A 131 10.38 5.83 -9.29
CA ILE A 131 9.00 6.20 -9.01
C ILE A 131 8.54 7.27 -10.01
N CYS A 132 7.32 7.17 -10.52
CA CYS A 132 6.67 8.28 -11.22
C CYS A 132 5.17 8.31 -10.93
N ARG A 133 4.50 9.41 -11.31
CA ARG A 133 3.04 9.41 -11.36
C ARG A 133 2.58 8.33 -12.33
N LEU A 134 1.48 7.65 -12.04
CA LEU A 134 0.94 6.60 -12.91
C LEU A 134 0.68 7.14 -14.34
N SER A 135 0.17 8.37 -14.46
CA SER A 135 -0.04 9.02 -15.76
C SER A 135 1.25 9.23 -16.56
N ASP A 136 2.37 9.42 -15.87
CA ASP A 136 3.68 9.60 -16.47
C ASP A 136 4.32 8.24 -16.81
N PHE A 137 4.11 7.23 -15.97
CA PHE A 137 4.53 5.84 -16.21
C PHE A 137 3.97 5.30 -17.53
N LEU A 138 2.66 5.48 -17.72
CA LEU A 138 1.93 5.03 -18.92
C LEU A 138 2.35 5.77 -20.20
N ARG A 139 3.11 6.86 -20.08
CA ARG A 139 3.59 7.68 -21.20
C ARG A 139 5.10 7.60 -21.36
N ASP A 140 5.75 6.64 -20.69
CA ASP A 140 7.21 6.47 -20.63
C ASP A 140 7.96 7.77 -20.32
N ARG A 141 7.45 8.52 -19.34
CA ARG A 141 8.06 9.77 -18.88
C ARG A 141 9.06 9.51 -17.76
N ARG A 142 9.91 10.51 -17.54
CA ARG A 142 11.01 10.41 -16.57
C ARG A 142 10.49 10.20 -15.14
N PRO A 143 11.21 9.39 -14.33
CA PRO A 143 10.95 9.25 -12.90
C PRO A 143 11.03 10.58 -12.15
N LEU A 144 10.40 10.62 -10.98
CA LEU A 144 10.57 11.68 -10.00
C LEU A 144 12.03 11.69 -9.51
N HIS A 145 12.58 12.89 -9.34
CA HIS A 145 13.90 13.07 -8.74
C HIS A 145 13.86 13.06 -7.21
N GLU A 146 12.74 13.46 -6.63
CA GLU A 146 12.52 13.54 -5.19
C GLU A 146 11.08 13.13 -4.84
N PRO A 147 10.82 12.67 -3.60
CA PRO A 147 9.47 12.42 -3.14
C PRO A 147 8.55 13.65 -3.29
N LEU A 148 7.32 13.42 -3.72
CA LEU A 148 6.24 14.38 -3.58
C LEU A 148 5.98 14.61 -2.08
N LYS A 149 5.86 15.88 -1.70
CA LYS A 149 5.59 16.29 -0.31
C LYS A 149 4.21 16.91 -0.12
N THR A 150 3.51 17.24 -1.20
CA THR A 150 2.21 17.91 -1.16
C THR A 150 1.25 17.37 -2.23
N GLY A 151 -0.04 17.51 -1.97
CA GLY A 151 -1.14 17.03 -2.79
C GLY A 151 -1.31 15.51 -2.73
N SER A 152 -1.97 14.97 -3.76
CA SER A 152 -2.17 13.54 -3.94
C SER A 152 -1.79 13.06 -5.35
N ALA A 153 -1.45 11.79 -5.46
CA ALA A 153 -1.11 11.15 -6.71
C ALA A 153 -1.19 9.62 -6.61
N MET A 154 -1.67 8.97 -7.67
CA MET A 154 -1.32 7.57 -7.91
C MET A 154 0.11 7.49 -8.44
N LEU A 155 0.93 6.69 -7.79
CA LEU A 155 2.34 6.48 -8.12
C LEU A 155 2.57 5.05 -8.59
N ALA A 156 3.50 4.90 -9.52
CA ALA A 156 4.06 3.62 -9.93
C ALA A 156 5.52 3.55 -9.48
N ALA A 157 5.93 2.44 -8.87
CA ALA A 157 7.31 2.17 -8.52
C ALA A 157 7.78 0.82 -9.08
N TRP A 158 8.98 0.79 -9.65
CA TRP A 158 9.54 -0.42 -10.25
C TRP A 158 11.06 -0.48 -10.09
N HIS A 159 11.60 -1.69 -10.19
CA HIS A 159 13.04 -1.93 -10.17
C HIS A 159 13.56 -2.19 -11.60
N GLY A 160 14.61 -1.50 -12.05
CA GLY A 160 15.19 -1.66 -13.40
C GLY A 160 14.63 -0.71 -14.48
N LYS A 161 14.89 -1.00 -15.76
CA LYS A 161 14.35 -0.20 -16.89
C LYS A 161 12.85 -0.51 -17.08
N SER A 162 12.03 0.52 -17.30
CA SER A 162 10.59 0.37 -17.55
C SER A 162 10.31 -0.64 -18.65
N ASN A 163 9.51 -1.68 -18.38
CA ASN A 163 9.08 -2.69 -19.35
C ASN A 163 7.93 -2.21 -20.26
N VAL A 164 7.69 -0.90 -20.33
CA VAL A 164 6.64 -0.34 -21.20
C VAL A 164 7.24 -0.17 -22.60
N GLN A 165 7.12 -1.22 -23.42
CA GLN A 165 7.28 -1.14 -24.88
C GLN A 165 5.93 -0.85 -25.54
#